data_AF-A0A9D0XUX5-F1
#
_entry.id   AF-A0A9D0XUX5-F1
#
_cell.length_a   1.000
_cell.length_b   1.000
_cell.length_c   1.000
_cell.angle_alpha   90.00
_cell.angle_beta   90.00
_cell.angle_gamma   90.00
#
_symmetry.space_group_name_H-M   'P 1'
#
loop_
_entity.id
_entity.type
_entity.pdbx_description
1 polymer ?
#
loop_
_entity_poly.entity_id
_entity_poly.type
_entity_poly.pdbx_seq_one_letter_code
_entity_poly.pdbx_strand_id
1 'polypeptide(L)'
;MLHFVLGGARSGKSRFAENLAKQQERLGKTIYYVATAKVSHIDETGQSTVDQEMLQRIEIHQSDRPSHWQTIETPVYLSQTLKQLDSAQNCILVDCLTLWTLNLLEKECLQQEKQALMTSLANLSAEVIIVSNEVGMGIVPLGEFTRQYVDELGWLHQDIARIADNMTFMVAGQP
;
A
#
# COMPACT_ATOMS: atom_id res chain seq x y z
N MET A 1 1.50 -12.39 -11.01
CA MET A 1 2.57 -12.43 -9.99
C MET A 1 2.26 -11.37 -8.95
N LEU A 2 2.34 -11.73 -7.67
CA LEU A 2 2.20 -10.87 -6.51
C LEU A 2 3.54 -10.75 -5.78
N HIS A 3 4.09 -9.53 -5.68
CA HIS A 3 5.30 -9.24 -4.93
C HIS A 3 4.98 -8.33 -3.74
N PHE A 4 5.21 -8.82 -2.52
CA PHE A 4 5.03 -8.05 -1.31
C PHE A 4 6.34 -7.44 -0.80
N VAL A 5 6.42 -6.12 -0.73
CA VAL A 5 7.59 -5.36 -0.26
C VAL A 5 7.27 -4.73 1.09
N LEU A 6 7.94 -5.23 2.13
CA LEU A 6 7.80 -4.81 3.53
C LEU A 6 9.08 -4.09 3.98
N GLY A 7 8.99 -3.21 4.98
CA GLY A 7 10.16 -2.70 5.69
C GLY A 7 9.83 -1.50 6.57
N GLY A 8 10.77 -1.04 7.39
CA GLY A 8 10.55 0.13 8.24
C GLY A 8 10.28 1.44 7.47
N ALA A 9 9.94 2.51 8.19
CA ALA A 9 9.92 3.85 7.61
C ALA A 9 11.31 4.23 7.07
N ARG A 10 11.37 4.87 5.89
CA ARG A 10 12.64 5.26 5.22
C ARG A 10 13.62 4.11 4.95
N SER A 11 13.15 2.87 4.89
CA SER A 11 13.95 1.68 4.55
C SER A 11 14.32 1.55 3.06
N GLY A 12 13.79 2.41 2.18
CA GLY A 12 14.00 2.33 0.73
C GLY A 12 13.00 1.46 -0.04
N LYS A 13 11.96 0.93 0.62
CA LYS A 13 10.96 0.04 -0.01
C LYS A 13 10.17 0.65 -1.18
N SER A 14 9.75 1.92 -1.12
CA SER A 14 9.02 2.53 -2.24
C SER A 14 9.92 2.63 -3.48
N ARG A 15 11.19 3.04 -3.32
CA ARG A 15 12.18 3.06 -4.42
C ARG A 15 12.43 1.66 -4.99
N PHE A 16 12.53 0.65 -4.13
CA PHE A 16 12.69 -0.74 -4.58
C PHE A 16 11.46 -1.20 -5.38
N ALA A 17 10.25 -0.96 -4.87
CA ALA A 17 9.00 -1.32 -5.54
C ALA A 17 8.79 -0.59 -6.87
N GLU A 18 9.15 0.70 -6.95
CA GLU A 18 9.14 1.45 -8.21
C GLU A 18 10.16 0.89 -9.22
N ASN A 19 11.33 0.45 -8.78
CA ASN A 19 12.30 -0.18 -9.67
C ASN A 19 11.77 -1.52 -10.23
N LEU A 20 11.03 -2.30 -9.43
CA LEU A 20 10.33 -3.49 -9.92
C LEU A 20 9.27 -3.13 -10.97
N ALA A 21 8.47 -2.09 -10.72
CA ALA A 21 7.48 -1.62 -11.70
C ALA A 21 8.15 -1.12 -13.00
N LYS A 22 9.29 -0.40 -12.92
CA LYS A 22 10.09 -0.01 -14.08
C LYS A 22 10.66 -1.20 -14.86
N GLN A 23 10.95 -2.31 -14.20
CA GLN A 23 11.35 -3.54 -14.89
C GLN A 23 10.17 -4.13 -15.68
N GLN A 24 8.98 -4.14 -15.10
CA GLN A 24 7.77 -4.60 -15.80
C GLN A 24 7.39 -3.72 -16.99
N GLU A 25 7.58 -2.41 -16.85
CA GLU A 25 7.41 -1.46 -17.96
C GLU A 25 8.33 -1.78 -19.14
N ARG A 26 9.60 -2.10 -18.88
CA ARG A 26 10.56 -2.50 -19.93
C ARG A 26 10.18 -3.80 -20.62
N LEU A 27 9.39 -4.65 -19.96
CA LEU A 27 8.80 -5.85 -20.53
C LEU A 27 7.49 -5.57 -21.31
N GLY A 28 7.10 -4.30 -21.43
CA GLY A 28 5.94 -3.84 -22.20
C GLY A 28 4.66 -3.68 -21.40
N LYS A 29 4.71 -3.76 -20.06
CA LYS A 29 3.51 -3.59 -19.23
C LYS A 29 3.13 -2.13 -19.01
N THR A 30 1.82 -1.89 -18.92
CA THR A 30 1.27 -0.60 -18.48
C THR A 30 1.33 -0.52 -16.96
N ILE A 31 1.92 0.56 -16.43
CA ILE A 31 2.07 0.76 -14.98
C ILE A 31 0.95 1.63 -14.42
N TYR A 32 0.30 1.12 -13.37
CA TYR A 32 -0.64 1.87 -12.55
C TYR A 32 -0.09 2.00 -11.14
N TYR A 33 -0.04 3.23 -10.63
CA TYR A 33 0.27 3.51 -9.23
C TYR A 33 -1.03 3.72 -8.46
N VAL A 34 -1.30 2.89 -7.47
CA VAL A 34 -2.47 3.01 -6.59
C VAL A 34 -2.04 3.58 -5.25
N ALA A 35 -2.40 4.84 -5.00
CA ALA A 35 -2.11 5.54 -3.77
C ALA A 35 -3.25 5.35 -2.76
N THR A 36 -2.95 4.87 -1.55
CA THR A 36 -3.97 4.64 -0.51
C THR A 36 -3.99 5.73 0.57
N ALA A 37 -3.04 6.67 0.54
CA ALA A 37 -2.98 7.77 1.48
C ALA A 37 -4.21 8.70 1.38
N LYS A 38 -4.63 9.27 2.51
CA LYS A 38 -5.52 10.44 2.55
C LYS A 38 -4.71 11.65 2.96
N VAL A 39 -4.85 12.76 2.23
CA VAL A 39 -4.23 14.04 2.60
C VAL A 39 -4.98 14.76 3.73
N SER A 40 -6.10 14.21 4.19
CA SER A 40 -6.89 14.75 5.29
C SER A 40 -7.15 13.74 6.40
N HIS A 41 -7.16 14.23 7.63
CA HIS A 41 -7.49 13.48 8.85
C HIS A 41 -8.53 14.24 9.66
N ILE A 42 -9.22 13.54 10.56
CA ILE A 42 -10.16 14.19 11.50
C ILE A 42 -9.37 14.61 12.73
N ASP A 43 -9.42 15.90 13.05
CA ASP A 43 -8.78 16.43 14.25
C ASP A 43 -9.61 16.16 15.52
N GLU A 44 -9.07 16.55 16.67
CA GLU A 44 -9.71 16.41 17.98
C GLU A 44 -11.06 17.13 18.11
N THR A 45 -11.38 18.04 17.19
CA THR A 45 -12.66 18.76 17.13
C THR A 45 -13.67 18.10 16.19
N GLY A 46 -13.30 17.00 15.56
CA GLY A 46 -14.14 16.31 14.57
C GLY A 46 -14.08 16.94 13.18
N GLN A 47 -13.14 17.86 12.91
CA GLN A 47 -13.00 18.53 11.61
C GLN A 47 -11.98 17.84 10.73
N SER A 48 -12.30 17.73 9.43
CA SER A 48 -11.35 17.27 8.42
C SER A 48 -10.29 18.35 8.20
N THR A 49 -9.06 18.09 8.62
CA THR A 49 -7.91 18.97 8.42
C THR A 49 -6.93 18.33 7.44
N VAL A 50 -6.21 19.16 6.70
CA VAL A 50 -5.23 18.71 5.72
C VAL A 50 -3.89 18.47 6.42
N ASP A 51 -3.31 17.29 6.25
CA ASP A 51 -1.96 16.98 6.69
C ASP A 51 -0.95 17.55 5.67
N GLN A 52 -0.44 18.75 5.98
CA GLN A 52 0.54 19.45 5.14
C GLN A 52 1.86 18.70 5.01
N GLU A 53 2.28 17.94 6.04
CA GLU A 53 3.49 17.13 5.96
C GLU A 53 3.28 15.95 5.01
N MET A 54 2.13 15.30 5.07
CA MET A 54 1.77 14.23 4.14
C MET A 54 1.65 14.76 2.70
N LEU A 55 1.07 15.94 2.50
CA LEU A 55 1.02 16.58 1.17
C LEU A 55 2.41 16.78 0.57
N GLN A 56 3.34 17.38 1.32
CA GLN A 56 4.71 17.60 0.84
C GLN A 56 5.40 16.27 0.49
N ARG A 57 5.18 15.23 1.29
CA ARG A 57 5.72 13.89 0.99
C ARG A 57 5.14 13.30 -0.29
N ILE A 58 3.84 13.48 -0.53
CA ILE A 58 3.17 13.05 -1.75
C ILE A 58 3.72 13.80 -2.96
N GLU A 59 3.90 15.12 -2.88
CA GLU A 59 4.47 15.94 -3.96
C GLU A 59 5.88 15.48 -4.34
N ILE A 60 6.74 15.26 -3.35
CA ILE A 60 8.10 14.73 -3.58
C ILE A 60 8.01 13.37 -4.29
N HIS A 61 7.19 12.44 -3.77
CA HIS A 61 7.04 11.12 -4.38
C HIS A 61 6.44 11.17 -5.78
N GLN A 62 5.52 12.11 -6.06
CA GLN A 62 4.96 12.29 -7.41
C GLN A 62 6.03 12.80 -8.39
N SER A 63 6.93 13.67 -7.95
CA SER A 63 8.01 14.20 -8.79
C SER A 63 9.07 13.16 -9.17
N ASP A 64 9.29 12.15 -8.32
CA ASP A 64 10.21 11.03 -8.57
C ASP A 64 9.64 9.97 -9.53
N ARG A 65 8.33 10.00 -9.79
CA ARG A 65 7.62 9.04 -10.65
C ARG A 65 7.61 9.50 -12.11
N PRO A 66 7.72 8.57 -13.08
CA PRO A 66 7.53 8.93 -14.48
C PRO A 66 6.12 9.50 -14.73
N SER A 67 6.04 10.63 -15.44
CA SER A 67 4.77 11.33 -15.67
C SER A 67 3.76 10.54 -16.51
N HIS A 68 4.22 9.52 -17.25
CA HIS A 68 3.36 8.64 -18.03
C HIS A 68 2.74 7.50 -17.20
N TRP A 69 3.14 7.31 -15.94
CA TRP A 69 2.46 6.38 -15.05
C TRP A 69 1.13 6.97 -14.60
N GLN A 70 0.06 6.17 -14.71
CA GLN A 70 -1.24 6.60 -14.22
C GLN A 70 -1.32 6.41 -12.70
N THR A 71 -1.58 7.49 -11.97
CA THR A 71 -1.84 7.44 -10.53
C THR A 71 -3.34 7.41 -10.27
N ILE A 72 -3.79 6.51 -9.38
CA ILE A 72 -5.18 6.34 -8.97
C ILE A 72 -5.22 6.37 -7.44
N GLU A 73 -6.01 7.27 -6.89
CA GLU A 73 -6.22 7.36 -5.44
C GLU A 73 -7.31 6.36 -5.02
N THR A 74 -7.00 5.49 -4.07
CA THR A 74 -7.92 4.47 -3.58
C THR A 74 -7.73 4.26 -2.08
N PRO A 75 -8.26 5.17 -1.24
CA PRO A 75 -8.07 5.10 0.20
C PRO A 75 -8.84 3.95 0.87
N VAL A 76 -9.88 3.40 0.22
CA VAL A 76 -10.79 2.40 0.80
C VAL A 76 -11.00 1.22 -0.14
N TYR A 77 -11.59 1.44 -1.33
CA TYR A 77 -12.07 0.37 -2.21
C TYR A 77 -10.97 -0.26 -3.08
N LEU A 78 -9.87 -0.69 -2.46
CA LEU A 78 -8.68 -1.21 -3.16
C LEU A 78 -9.02 -2.42 -4.03
N SER A 79 -9.82 -3.35 -3.51
CA SER A 79 -10.27 -4.54 -4.24
C SER A 79 -10.98 -4.19 -5.56
N GLN A 80 -11.81 -3.14 -5.56
CA GLN A 80 -12.53 -2.68 -6.76
C GLN A 80 -11.55 -2.09 -7.78
N THR A 81 -10.64 -1.22 -7.35
CA THR A 81 -9.63 -0.63 -8.23
C THR A 81 -8.75 -1.71 -8.87
N LEU A 82 -8.29 -2.70 -8.09
CA LEU A 82 -7.49 -3.80 -8.63
C LEU A 82 -8.23 -4.57 -9.73
N LYS A 83 -9.52 -4.87 -9.53
CA LYS A 83 -10.35 -5.55 -10.52
C LYS A 83 -10.57 -4.72 -11.78
N GLN A 84 -10.73 -3.39 -11.66
CA GLN A 84 -10.89 -2.50 -12.81
C GLN A 84 -9.62 -2.41 -13.67
N LEU A 85 -8.45 -2.56 -13.04
CA LEU A 85 -7.16 -2.53 -13.69
C LEU A 85 -6.65 -3.92 -14.09
N ASP A 86 -7.43 -4.97 -13.88
CA ASP A 86 -6.99 -6.33 -14.10
C ASP A 86 -6.79 -6.62 -15.59
N SER A 87 -5.54 -6.92 -15.94
CA SER A 87 -5.12 -7.36 -17.27
C SER A 87 -3.71 -7.90 -17.18
N ALA A 88 -3.41 -8.98 -17.90
CA ALA A 88 -2.05 -9.55 -17.97
C ALA A 88 -0.99 -8.56 -18.50
N GLN A 89 -1.44 -7.52 -19.22
CA GLN A 89 -0.59 -6.43 -19.74
C GLN A 89 -0.32 -5.33 -18.71
N ASN A 90 -0.90 -5.41 -17.51
CA ASN A 90 -0.78 -4.38 -16.50
C ASN A 90 0.13 -4.83 -15.35
N CYS A 91 0.80 -3.85 -14.75
CA CYS A 91 1.45 -3.96 -13.46
C CYS A 91 0.91 -2.87 -12.53
N ILE A 92 0.42 -3.27 -11.37
CA ILE A 92 -0.22 -2.40 -10.40
C ILE A 92 0.69 -2.29 -9.16
N LEU A 93 1.19 -1.10 -8.88
CA LEU A 93 1.97 -0.79 -7.69
C LEU A 93 1.07 -0.13 -6.64
N VAL A 94 0.83 -0.79 -5.52
CA VAL A 94 0.03 -0.29 -4.39
C VAL A 94 0.94 0.27 -3.31
N ASP A 95 0.81 1.56 -2.98
CA ASP A 95 1.52 2.22 -1.89
C ASP A 95 0.52 3.01 -1.02
N CYS A 96 0.20 2.57 0.21
CA CYS A 96 0.61 1.31 0.85
C CYS A 96 -0.48 0.71 1.73
N LEU A 97 -0.34 -0.57 2.10
CA LEU A 97 -1.30 -1.22 3.00
C LEU A 97 -1.34 -0.58 4.39
N THR A 98 -0.26 0.08 4.82
CA THR A 98 -0.17 0.76 6.12
C THR A 98 -1.23 1.85 6.26
N LEU A 99 -1.30 2.77 5.29
CA LEU A 99 -2.29 3.85 5.29
C LEU A 99 -3.68 3.33 4.95
N TRP A 100 -3.76 2.30 4.09
CA TRP A 100 -5.03 1.65 3.79
C TRP A 100 -5.67 1.05 5.04
N THR A 101 -4.94 0.24 5.82
CA THR A 101 -5.44 -0.35 7.07
C THR A 101 -5.90 0.73 8.06
N LEU A 102 -5.14 1.82 8.20
CA LEU A 102 -5.55 2.95 9.03
C LEU A 102 -6.89 3.53 8.57
N ASN A 103 -7.02 3.82 7.26
CA ASN A 103 -8.26 4.36 6.68
C ASN A 103 -9.46 3.45 6.92
N LEU A 104 -9.27 2.14 6.89
CA LEU A 104 -10.34 1.16 7.07
C LEU A 104 -10.76 0.98 8.52
N LEU A 105 -9.83 1.13 9.47
CA LEU A 105 -10.15 1.15 10.90
C LEU A 105 -10.96 2.39 11.25
N GLU A 106 -10.57 3.57 10.76
CA GLU A 106 -11.33 4.82 10.93
C GLU A 106 -12.76 4.72 10.36
N LYS A 107 -12.95 3.96 9.28
CA LYS A 107 -14.25 3.76 8.62
C LYS A 107 -15.00 2.51 9.09
N GLU A 108 -14.44 1.77 10.04
CA GLU A 108 -15.04 0.54 10.59
C GLU A 108 -15.37 -0.53 9.53
N CYS A 109 -14.61 -0.58 8.43
CA CYS A 109 -14.85 -1.51 7.31
C CYS A 109 -13.68 -2.46 7.01
N LEU A 110 -12.71 -2.55 7.93
CA LEU A 110 -11.49 -3.35 7.76
C LEU A 110 -11.76 -4.80 7.33
N GLN A 111 -12.60 -5.53 8.06
CA GLN A 111 -12.78 -6.96 7.80
C GLN A 111 -13.42 -7.22 6.43
N GLN A 112 -14.39 -6.40 6.03
CA GLN A 112 -15.04 -6.49 4.72
C GLN A 112 -14.03 -6.23 3.59
N GLU A 113 -13.30 -5.12 3.67
CA GLU A 113 -12.37 -4.72 2.60
C GLU A 113 -11.12 -5.61 2.56
N LYS A 114 -10.65 -6.10 3.71
CA LYS A 114 -9.60 -7.12 3.80
C LYS A 114 -10.01 -8.39 3.08
N GLN A 115 -11.20 -8.92 3.36
CA GLN A 115 -11.70 -10.13 2.70
C GLN A 115 -11.84 -9.92 1.18
N ALA A 116 -12.36 -8.76 0.77
CA ALA A 116 -12.49 -8.39 -0.63
C ALA A 116 -11.11 -8.29 -1.33
N LEU A 117 -10.10 -7.74 -0.66
CA LEU A 117 -8.73 -7.65 -1.18
C LEU A 117 -8.14 -9.05 -1.38
N MET A 118 -8.18 -9.91 -0.36
CA MET A 118 -7.63 -11.27 -0.43
C MET A 118 -8.28 -12.09 -1.55
N THR A 119 -9.59 -11.93 -1.73
CA THR A 119 -10.35 -12.60 -2.79
C THR A 119 -9.91 -12.11 -4.17
N SER A 120 -9.68 -10.81 -4.34
CA SER A 120 -9.21 -10.25 -5.62
C SER A 120 -7.80 -10.72 -5.93
N LEU A 121 -6.86 -10.57 -5.01
CA LEU A 121 -5.45 -10.90 -5.23
C LEU A 121 -5.22 -12.35 -5.67
N ALA A 122 -6.05 -13.28 -5.20
CA ALA A 122 -5.99 -14.69 -5.59
C ALA A 122 -6.37 -14.95 -7.06
N ASN A 123 -7.03 -13.99 -7.74
CA ASN A 123 -7.64 -14.19 -9.06
C ASN A 123 -7.17 -13.19 -10.12
N LEU A 124 -6.30 -12.25 -9.79
CA LEU A 124 -5.84 -11.24 -10.75
C LEU A 124 -4.89 -11.83 -11.80
N SER A 125 -5.08 -11.39 -13.04
CA SER A 125 -4.16 -11.63 -14.14
C SER A 125 -3.01 -10.60 -14.19
N ALA A 126 -3.26 -9.39 -13.69
CA ALA A 126 -2.25 -8.34 -13.57
C ALA A 126 -1.09 -8.76 -12.65
N GLU A 127 0.07 -8.15 -12.88
CA GLU A 127 1.12 -8.16 -11.86
C GLU A 127 0.81 -7.14 -10.79
N VAL A 128 1.06 -7.50 -9.54
CA VAL A 128 0.76 -6.65 -8.40
C VAL A 128 1.99 -6.56 -7.50
N ILE A 129 2.43 -5.34 -7.24
CA ILE A 129 3.48 -5.03 -6.28
C ILE A 129 2.81 -4.29 -5.13
N ILE A 130 2.93 -4.81 -3.91
CA ILE A 130 2.29 -4.23 -2.74
C ILE A 130 3.37 -3.74 -1.77
N VAL A 131 3.26 -2.48 -1.34
CA VAL A 131 4.15 -1.89 -0.34
C VAL A 131 3.45 -1.82 1.01
N SER A 132 4.18 -2.10 2.09
CA SER A 132 3.74 -1.81 3.46
C SER A 132 4.90 -1.52 4.41
N ASN A 133 4.63 -0.72 5.44
CA ASN A 133 5.53 -0.52 6.58
C ASN A 133 5.41 -1.68 7.57
N GLU A 134 6.53 -2.23 8.00
CA GLU A 134 6.60 -3.02 9.23
C GLU A 134 6.63 -2.08 10.44
N VAL A 135 5.74 -2.30 11.41
CA VAL A 135 5.55 -1.46 12.60
C VAL A 135 5.55 -2.25 13.92
N GLY A 136 5.50 -3.58 13.86
CA GLY A 136 5.41 -4.50 14.99
C GLY A 136 6.75 -4.89 15.62
N MET A 137 7.88 -4.40 15.11
CA MET A 137 9.22 -4.67 15.68
C MET A 137 9.60 -3.75 16.86
N GLY A 138 8.66 -2.94 17.36
CA GLY A 138 8.87 -1.98 18.44
C GLY A 138 8.29 -2.43 19.78
N ILE A 139 8.02 -1.45 20.66
CA ILE A 139 7.32 -1.67 21.94
C ILE A 139 5.82 -1.76 21.67
N VAL A 140 5.11 -2.56 22.47
CA VAL A 140 3.64 -2.63 22.45
C VAL A 140 3.04 -1.23 22.71
N PRO A 141 2.18 -0.71 21.82
CA PRO A 141 1.59 0.62 22.01
C PRO A 141 0.73 0.73 23.29
N LEU A 142 0.71 1.93 23.89
CA LEU A 142 -0.13 2.21 25.07
C LEU A 142 -1.57 2.57 24.70
N GLY A 143 -1.82 3.09 23.50
CA GLY A 143 -3.15 3.42 23.02
C GLY A 143 -3.88 2.19 22.45
N GLU A 144 -5.16 2.02 22.80
CA GLU A 144 -5.99 0.90 22.32
C GLU A 144 -6.10 0.87 20.80
N PHE A 145 -6.46 2.01 20.19
CA PHE A 145 -6.55 2.13 18.74
C PHE A 145 -5.22 1.81 18.05
N THR A 146 -4.10 2.29 18.58
CA THR A 146 -2.78 2.02 18.01
C THR A 146 -2.39 0.54 18.14
N ARG A 147 -2.72 -0.12 19.25
CA ARG A 147 -2.53 -1.58 19.39
C ARG A 147 -3.34 -2.34 18.35
N GLN A 148 -4.64 -2.05 18.25
CA GLN A 148 -5.52 -2.67 17.26
C GLN A 148 -4.96 -2.49 15.84
N TYR A 149 -4.51 -1.28 15.51
CA TYR A 149 -3.89 -1.01 14.22
C TYR A 149 -2.64 -1.85 13.94
N VAL A 150 -1.72 -1.95 14.91
CA VAL A 150 -0.49 -2.77 14.76
C VAL A 150 -0.84 -4.25 14.59
N ASP A 151 -1.77 -4.77 15.40
CA ASP A 151 -2.19 -6.17 15.35
C ASP A 151 -2.85 -6.50 14.00
N GLU A 152 -3.82 -5.69 13.57
CA GLU A 152 -4.54 -5.89 12.30
C GLU A 152 -3.64 -5.75 11.08
N LEU A 153 -2.69 -4.82 11.11
CA LEU A 153 -1.69 -4.69 10.05
C LEU A 153 -0.79 -5.92 9.99
N GLY A 154 -0.35 -6.45 11.14
CA GLY A 154 0.43 -7.69 11.23
C GLY A 154 -0.32 -8.91 10.71
N TRP A 155 -1.62 -9.03 11.02
CA TRP A 155 -2.46 -10.10 10.46
C TRP A 155 -2.63 -9.96 8.94
N LEU A 156 -2.85 -8.74 8.44
CA LEU A 156 -2.91 -8.48 7.01
C LEU A 156 -1.59 -8.85 6.31
N HIS A 157 -0.44 -8.50 6.88
CA HIS A 157 0.86 -8.87 6.32
C HIS A 157 1.03 -10.38 6.20
N GLN A 158 0.64 -11.14 7.23
CA GLN A 158 0.69 -12.60 7.20
C GLN A 158 -0.22 -13.18 6.11
N ASP A 159 -1.41 -12.62 5.94
CA ASP A 159 -2.36 -13.08 4.92
C ASP A 159 -1.85 -12.80 3.51
N ILE A 160 -1.27 -11.62 3.26
CA ILE A 160 -0.67 -11.27 1.98
C ILE A 160 0.58 -12.12 1.71
N ALA A 161 1.46 -12.29 2.69
CA ALA A 161 2.68 -13.09 2.55
C ALA A 161 2.37 -14.55 2.20
N ARG A 162 1.25 -15.10 2.69
CA ARG A 162 0.82 -16.48 2.40
C ARG A 162 0.48 -16.70 0.92
N ILE A 163 0.01 -15.66 0.23
CA ILE A 163 -0.40 -15.74 -1.19
C ILE A 163 0.58 -15.04 -2.15
N ALA A 164 1.59 -14.34 -1.62
CA ALA A 164 2.58 -13.66 -2.43
C ALA A 164 3.54 -14.68 -3.07
N ASP A 165 3.85 -14.47 -4.35
CA ASP A 165 4.87 -15.26 -5.05
C ASP A 165 6.28 -14.90 -4.56
N ASN A 166 6.48 -13.62 -4.23
CA ASN A 166 7.74 -13.08 -3.72
C ASN A 166 7.49 -12.13 -2.55
N MET A 167 8.40 -12.16 -1.57
CA MET A 167 8.42 -11.23 -0.46
C MET A 167 9.82 -10.65 -0.29
N THR A 168 9.90 -9.34 -0.05
CA THR A 168 11.17 -8.65 0.20
C THR A 168 11.05 -7.79 1.46
N PHE A 169 12.03 -7.89 2.35
CA PHE A 169 12.10 -7.08 3.56
C PHE A 169 13.24 -6.08 3.46
N MET A 170 12.91 -4.79 3.41
CA MET A 170 13.88 -3.74 3.16
C MET A 170 14.45 -3.17 4.45
N VAL A 171 15.78 -3.05 4.50
CA VAL A 171 16.54 -2.40 5.58
C VAL A 171 17.64 -1.52 4.98
N ALA A 172 17.66 -0.23 5.35
CA ALA A 172 18.69 0.73 4.91
C ALA A 172 18.92 0.77 3.38
N GLY A 173 17.86 0.60 2.59
CA GLY A 173 17.91 0.59 1.13
C GLY A 173 18.29 -0.75 0.51
N GLN A 174 18.45 -1.81 1.30
CA GLN A 174 18.82 -3.15 0.85
C GLN A 174 17.68 -4.16 1.11
N PRO A 175 17.44 -5.10 0.18
CA PRO A 175 16.44 -6.16 0.29
C PRO A 175 16.88 -7.34 1.18
#